data_AF-A0A1B8DN98-F1
#
_entry.id   AF-A0A1B8DN98-F1
#
_cell.length_a   1.000
_cell.length_b   1.000
_cell.length_c   1.000
_cell.angle_alpha   90.00
_cell.angle_beta   90.00
_cell.angle_gamma   90.00
#
_symmetry.space_group_name_H-M   'P 1'
#
loop_
_entity.id
_entity.type
_entity.pdbx_description
1 polymer ?
#
loop_
_entity_poly.entity_id
_entity_poly.type
_entity_poly.pdbx_seq_one_letter_code
_entity_poly.pdbx_strand_id
1 'polypeptide(L)'
;MERTQDPKPDIMVTHGPPQFHLDTQSFRSAGCPYLAEEVARVRPRLVVFGHIYVGYGREDVVLDKVQRAYEEVMAGWAGWEMVIWMVVLAAWSRMRWFLRGGQPRAEKLTAFVNAAMVGGPANELQNTPIVVEL
;
A
#
# COMPACT_ATOMS: atom_id res chain seq x y z
N MET A 1 24.33 3.25 26.98
CA MET A 1 23.25 4.05 26.37
C MET A 1 22.35 3.08 25.62
N GLU A 2 21.31 2.62 26.29
CA GLU A 2 20.30 1.73 25.71
C GLU A 2 19.48 2.58 24.74
N ARG A 3 19.60 2.34 23.42
CA ARG A 3 18.68 2.94 22.47
C ARG A 3 17.33 2.26 22.68
N THR A 4 16.48 2.88 23.49
CA THR A 4 15.04 2.58 23.50
C THR A 4 14.59 2.59 22.04
N GLN A 5 14.15 1.45 21.52
CA GLN A 5 13.53 1.42 20.19
C GLN A 5 12.34 2.36 20.26
N ASP A 6 12.37 3.44 19.48
CA ASP A 6 11.23 4.36 19.41
C ASP A 6 9.98 3.54 19.07
N PRO A 7 8.87 3.74 19.80
CA PRO A 7 7.65 3.00 19.56
C PRO A 7 7.20 3.25 18.14
N LYS A 8 7.12 2.16 17.39
CA LYS A 8 6.64 2.15 16.02
C LYS A 8 5.18 2.65 16.00
N PRO A 9 4.83 3.64 15.17
CA PRO A 9 3.47 4.15 15.14
C PRO A 9 2.49 3.09 14.59
N ASP A 10 1.36 2.92 15.29
CA ASP A 10 0.28 2.04 14.84
C ASP A 10 -0.57 2.69 13.75
N ILE A 11 -0.75 4.01 13.80
CA ILE A 11 -1.59 4.78 12.88
C ILE A 11 -0.78 5.93 12.28
N MET A 12 -0.87 6.09 10.96
CA MET A 12 -0.28 7.18 10.21
C MET A 12 -1.38 7.97 9.51
N VAL A 13 -1.34 9.29 9.59
CA VAL A 13 -2.31 10.17 8.94
C VAL A 13 -1.57 11.15 8.03
N THR A 14 -1.98 11.23 6.77
CA THR A 14 -1.36 12.10 5.76
C THR A 14 -2.41 12.89 5.00
N HIS A 15 -1.97 13.96 4.33
CA HIS A 15 -2.88 14.78 3.52
C HIS A 15 -3.33 14.03 2.25
N GLY A 16 -2.36 13.60 1.44
CA GLY A 16 -2.57 12.86 0.21
C GLY A 16 -2.14 11.40 0.34
N PRO A 17 -2.49 10.57 -0.66
CA PRO A 17 -2.19 9.15 -0.65
C PRO A 17 -0.70 8.86 -0.87
N PRO A 18 -0.18 7.76 -0.31
CA PRO A 18 1.06 7.15 -0.79
C PRO A 18 0.87 6.65 -2.22
N GLN A 19 1.96 6.60 -2.99
CA GLN A 19 1.93 6.09 -4.37
C GLN A 19 1.37 4.65 -4.42
N PHE A 20 0.54 4.36 -5.42
CA PHE A 20 -0.11 3.06 -5.68
C PHE A 20 -1.17 2.60 -4.68
N HIS A 21 -1.48 3.40 -3.66
CA HIS A 21 -2.50 3.07 -2.66
C HIS A 21 -3.64 4.08 -2.72
N LEU A 22 -4.77 3.68 -3.32
CA LEU A 22 -5.97 4.49 -3.45
C LEU A 22 -5.70 5.91 -4.01
N ASP A 23 -4.75 6.01 -4.94
CA ASP A 23 -4.16 7.26 -5.44
C ASP A 23 -4.43 7.53 -6.93
N THR A 24 -5.26 6.69 -7.55
CA THR A 24 -5.48 6.70 -9.00
C THR A 24 -6.34 7.89 -9.43
N GLN A 25 -5.79 8.74 -10.30
CA GLN A 25 -6.56 9.63 -11.15
C GLN A 25 -6.43 9.15 -12.60
N SER A 26 -7.44 8.42 -13.07
CA SER A 26 -7.52 7.85 -14.43
C SER A 26 -6.34 6.93 -14.80
N PHE A 27 -5.26 7.48 -15.36
CA PHE A 27 -4.10 6.73 -15.90
C PHE A 27 -2.77 7.13 -15.24
N ARG A 28 -2.80 7.98 -14.22
CA ARG A 28 -1.60 8.38 -13.46
C ARG A 28 -1.87 8.26 -11.96
N SER A 29 -0.85 7.76 -11.28
CA SER A 29 -0.77 7.79 -9.82
C SER A 29 -0.51 9.25 -9.40
N ALA A 30 -1.37 9.78 -8.53
CA ALA A 30 -1.21 11.10 -7.92
C ALA A 30 -0.56 11.02 -6.52
N GLY A 31 -0.28 9.81 -6.05
CA GLY A 31 0.31 9.57 -4.74
C GLY A 31 1.81 9.90 -4.69
N CYS A 32 2.32 10.09 -3.47
CA CYS A 32 3.71 10.46 -3.25
C CYS A 32 4.62 9.22 -3.17
N PRO A 33 5.68 9.09 -4.01
CA PRO A 33 6.60 7.95 -3.99
C PRO A 33 7.38 7.87 -2.68
N TYR A 34 7.90 9.00 -2.19
CA TYR A 34 8.63 9.05 -0.92
C TYR A 34 7.75 8.67 0.27
N LEU A 35 6.45 8.98 0.21
CA LEU A 35 5.52 8.58 1.25
C LEU A 35 5.27 7.05 1.22
N ALA A 36 5.18 6.44 0.04
CA ALA A 36 5.08 4.99 -0.09
C ALA A 36 6.31 4.29 0.47
N GLU A 37 7.52 4.81 0.20
CA GLU A 37 8.77 4.28 0.76
C GLU A 37 8.79 4.35 2.29
N GLU A 38 8.35 5.47 2.86
CA GLU A 38 8.27 5.65 4.31
C GLU A 38 7.22 4.73 4.94
N VAL A 39 6.07 4.54 4.30
CA VAL A 39 5.05 3.58 4.75
C VAL A 39 5.56 2.15 4.64
N ALA A 40 6.31 1.78 3.61
CA ALA A 40 6.93 0.46 3.47
C ALA A 40 8.04 0.22 4.50
N ARG A 41 8.76 1.28 4.91
CA ARG A 41 9.77 1.24 5.98
C ARG A 41 9.13 1.10 7.35
N VAL A 42 8.15 1.95 7.63
CA VAL A 42 7.46 2.02 8.92
C VAL A 42 6.50 0.87 9.07
N ARG A 43 5.70 0.47 8.10
CA ARG A 43 4.67 -0.60 8.19
C ARG A 43 3.66 -0.42 9.34
N PRO A 44 2.95 0.72 9.43
CA PRO A 44 1.90 0.94 10.43
C PRO A 44 0.75 -0.07 10.25
N ARG A 45 -0.19 -0.14 11.21
CA ARG A 45 -1.41 -0.95 11.06
C ARG A 45 -2.46 -0.24 10.21
N LEU A 46 -2.47 1.09 10.25
CA LEU A 46 -3.42 1.94 9.53
C LEU A 46 -2.74 3.18 8.94
N VAL A 47 -3.08 3.50 7.70
CA VAL A 47 -2.70 4.73 7.00
C VAL A 47 -3.98 5.41 6.53
N VAL A 48 -4.25 6.62 7.01
CA VAL A 48 -5.44 7.40 6.65
C VAL A 48 -5.03 8.63 5.86
N PHE A 49 -5.71 8.88 4.74
CA PHE A 49 -5.45 10.02 3.87
C PHE A 49 -6.70 10.48 3.13
N GLY A 50 -6.59 11.56 2.35
CA GLY A 50 -7.67 12.08 1.52
C GLY A 50 -7.14 12.68 0.23
N HIS A 51 -7.61 13.87 -0.11
CA HIS A 51 -7.19 14.70 -1.25
C HIS A 51 -7.58 14.15 -2.64
N ILE A 52 -7.49 12.84 -2.88
CA ILE A 52 -7.85 12.20 -4.15
C ILE A 52 -9.22 11.53 -4.01
N TYR A 53 -10.29 12.31 -4.25
CA TYR A 53 -11.66 11.84 -4.02
C TYR A 53 -12.09 10.65 -4.89
N VAL A 54 -11.53 10.51 -6.08
CA VAL A 54 -11.76 9.36 -6.97
C VAL A 54 -11.20 8.04 -6.41
N GLY A 55 -10.27 8.12 -5.45
CA GLY A 55 -9.68 6.97 -4.77
C GLY A 55 -10.36 6.62 -3.45
N TYR A 56 -11.52 7.18 -3.12
CA TYR A 56 -12.23 6.88 -1.88
C TYR A 56 -12.41 5.37 -1.68
N GLY A 57 -12.08 4.87 -0.49
CA GLY A 57 -12.21 3.45 -0.16
C GLY A 57 -11.21 2.96 0.88
N ARG A 58 -11.12 1.63 0.98
CA ARG A 58 -10.21 0.91 1.88
C ARG A 58 -9.47 -0.16 1.07
N GLU A 59 -8.18 -0.31 1.37
CA GLU A 59 -7.32 -1.37 0.84
C GLU A 59 -6.52 -1.98 1.98
N ASP A 60 -6.44 -3.31 2.07
CA ASP A 60 -5.62 -4.02 3.06
C ASP A 60 -4.44 -4.70 2.34
N VAL A 61 -3.23 -4.22 2.61
CA VAL A 61 -2.02 -4.65 1.89
C VAL A 61 -1.03 -5.29 2.86
N VAL A 62 -0.44 -6.41 2.42
CA VAL A 62 0.75 -6.95 3.06
C VAL A 62 1.96 -6.23 2.47
N LEU A 63 2.60 -5.37 3.28
CA LEU A 63 3.83 -4.67 2.88
C LEU A 63 5.05 -5.62 2.95
N ASP A 64 5.13 -6.53 2.00
CA ASP A 64 6.22 -7.49 1.83
C ASP A 64 7.14 -7.13 0.63
N LYS A 65 8.11 -8.02 0.35
CA LYS A 65 9.04 -7.84 -0.75
C LYS A 65 8.39 -8.03 -2.13
N VAL A 66 7.29 -8.77 -2.20
CA VAL A 66 6.57 -9.02 -3.46
C VAL A 66 5.79 -7.76 -3.84
N GLN A 67 5.10 -7.15 -2.87
CA GLN A 67 4.42 -5.88 -3.03
C GLN A 67 5.38 -4.78 -3.50
N ARG A 68 6.56 -4.68 -2.87
CA ARG A 68 7.59 -3.72 -3.30
C ARG A 68 8.06 -3.94 -4.74
N ALA A 69 8.27 -5.18 -5.14
CA ALA A 69 8.66 -5.49 -6.52
C ALA A 69 7.54 -5.14 -7.52
N TYR A 70 6.28 -5.33 -7.15
CA TYR A 70 5.14 -4.91 -7.95
C TYR A 70 5.07 -3.38 -8.09
N GLU A 71 5.22 -2.63 -7.01
CA GLU A 71 5.24 -1.16 -7.02
C GLU A 71 6.40 -0.60 -7.87
N GLU A 72 7.60 -1.18 -7.75
CA GLU A 72 8.77 -0.81 -8.57
C GLU A 72 8.52 -1.08 -10.08
N VAL A 73 7.80 -2.16 -10.41
CA VAL A 73 7.37 -2.47 -11.78
C VAL A 73 6.33 -1.46 -12.28
N MET A 74 5.33 -1.13 -11.44
CA MET A 74 4.26 -0.19 -11.78
C MET A 74 4.74 1.26 -11.89
N ALA A 75 5.80 1.65 -11.17
CA ALA A 75 6.45 2.95 -11.28
C ALA A 75 7.11 3.19 -12.64
N GLY A 76 7.19 2.17 -13.51
CA GLY A 76 7.71 2.31 -14.87
C GLY A 76 9.22 2.55 -14.93
N TRP A 77 9.93 2.32 -13.82
CA TRP A 77 11.40 2.33 -13.76
C TRP A 77 12.00 1.00 -14.22
N ALA A 78 11.16 0.09 -14.69
CA ALA A 78 11.44 -1.31 -14.94
C ALA A 78 11.13 -1.65 -16.40
N GLY A 79 12.17 -2.05 -17.16
CA GLY A 79 12.00 -2.63 -18.50
C GLY A 79 11.34 -4.01 -18.46
N TRP A 80 11.03 -4.57 -19.63
CA TRP A 80 10.47 -5.93 -19.80
C TRP A 80 11.25 -7.03 -19.04
N GLU A 81 12.54 -6.81 -18.81
CA GLU A 81 13.42 -7.66 -18.00
C GLU A 81 12.92 -7.84 -16.56
N MET A 82 12.40 -6.80 -15.93
CA MET A 82 11.87 -6.85 -14.57
C MET A 82 10.54 -7.57 -14.49
N VAL A 83 9.69 -7.47 -15.53
CA VAL A 83 8.44 -8.23 -15.62
C VAL A 83 8.74 -9.73 -15.70
N ILE A 84 9.69 -10.11 -16.55
CA ILE A 84 10.18 -11.50 -16.64
C ILE A 84 10.72 -11.95 -15.28
N TRP A 85 11.48 -11.09 -14.59
CA TRP A 85 12.06 -11.43 -13.31
C TRP A 85 11.03 -11.58 -12.18
N MET A 86 9.98 -10.76 -12.21
CA MET A 86 8.83 -10.87 -11.31
C MET A 86 8.08 -12.20 -11.50
N VAL A 87 7.88 -12.64 -12.75
CA VAL A 87 7.26 -13.94 -13.05
C VAL A 87 8.11 -15.09 -12.49
N VAL A 88 9.43 -15.04 -12.64
CA VAL A 88 10.32 -16.09 -12.10
C VAL A 88 10.32 -16.07 -10.57
N LEU A 89 10.37 -14.89 -9.94
CA LEU A 89 10.30 -14.76 -8.48
C LEU A 89 8.97 -15.29 -7.93
N ALA A 90 7.85 -15.01 -8.61
CA ALA A 90 6.53 -15.53 -8.25
C ALA A 90 6.45 -17.06 -8.42
N ALA A 91 7.00 -17.61 -9.50
CA ALA A 91 7.07 -19.05 -9.71
C ALA A 91 7.95 -19.73 -8.65
N TRP A 92 9.10 -19.12 -8.31
CA TRP A 92 10.01 -19.62 -7.29
C TRP A 92 9.39 -19.56 -5.90
N SER A 93 8.72 -18.47 -5.53
CA SER A 93 8.05 -18.33 -4.25
C SER A 93 6.92 -19.37 -4.10
N ARG A 94 6.13 -19.59 -5.16
CA ARG A 94 5.08 -20.62 -5.22
C ARG A 94 5.67 -22.01 -5.03
N MET A 95 6.73 -22.34 -5.78
CA MET A 95 7.45 -23.61 -5.68
C MET A 95 8.00 -23.83 -4.26
N ARG A 96 8.64 -22.81 -3.68
CA ARG A 96 9.24 -22.89 -2.34
C ARG A 96 8.19 -23.00 -1.24
N TRP A 97 7.02 -22.41 -1.42
CA TRP A 97 5.87 -22.54 -0.53
C TRP A 97 5.34 -23.98 -0.51
N PHE A 98 5.20 -24.60 -1.70
CA PHE A 98 4.86 -26.03 -1.82
C PHE A 98 5.92 -26.92 -1.16
N LEU A 99 7.21 -26.61 -1.34
CA LEU A 99 8.32 -27.38 -0.76
C LEU A 99 8.49 -27.19 0.76
N ARG A 100 8.07 -26.06 1.34
CA ARG A 100 8.22 -25.75 2.77
C ARG A 100 6.97 -26.01 3.62
N GLY A 101 5.98 -26.72 3.07
CA GLY A 101 4.81 -27.16 3.84
C GLY A 101 3.88 -26.02 4.29
N GLY A 102 3.82 -24.93 3.52
CA GLY A 102 2.73 -23.95 3.60
C GLY A 102 2.37 -23.44 5.00
N GLN A 103 3.35 -23.10 5.84
CA GLN A 103 3.08 -22.41 7.11
C GLN A 103 2.77 -20.93 6.83
N PRO A 104 1.52 -20.44 6.97
CA PRO A 104 1.22 -19.03 6.84
C PRO A 104 1.88 -18.30 7.99
N ARG A 105 2.85 -17.44 7.68
CA ARG A 105 3.32 -16.45 8.65
C ARG A 105 2.16 -15.48 8.85
N ALA A 106 1.79 -15.18 10.10
CA ALA A 106 0.90 -14.07 10.40
C ALA A 106 1.58 -12.78 9.92
N GLU A 107 1.32 -12.40 8.68
CA GLU A 107 1.87 -11.22 8.05
C GLU A 107 1.08 -10.00 8.52
N LYS A 108 1.81 -8.93 8.86
CA LYS A 108 1.20 -7.71 9.38
C LYS A 108 0.53 -6.98 8.22
N LEU A 109 -0.79 -6.98 8.22
CA LEU A 109 -1.61 -6.20 7.29
C LEU A 109 -1.50 -4.71 7.63
N THR A 110 -1.40 -3.89 6.60
CA THR A 110 -1.51 -2.43 6.69
C THR A 110 -2.80 -2.03 5.97
N ALA A 111 -3.73 -1.44 6.71
CA ALA A 111 -4.96 -0.90 6.15
C ALA A 111 -4.69 0.52 5.62
N PHE A 112 -5.00 0.77 4.36
CA PHE A 112 -5.00 2.08 3.73
C PHE A 112 -6.45 2.55 3.60
N VAL A 113 -6.73 3.77 4.05
CA VAL A 113 -8.07 4.36 4.02
C VAL A 113 -8.00 5.74 3.39
N ASN A 114 -8.64 5.88 2.24
CA ASN A 114 -8.91 7.17 1.64
C ASN A 114 -10.28 7.67 2.14
N ALA A 115 -10.24 8.60 3.10
CA ALA A 115 -11.39 9.18 3.77
C ALA A 115 -11.91 10.47 3.08
N ALA A 116 -11.65 10.64 1.78
CA ALA A 116 -12.21 11.78 1.04
C ALA A 116 -13.75 11.73 1.07
N MET A 117 -14.39 12.74 1.67
CA MET A 117 -15.87 12.79 1.81
C MET A 117 -16.61 13.23 0.53
N VAL A 118 -15.88 13.91 -0.34
CA VAL A 118 -16.39 14.54 -1.56
C VAL A 118 -16.34 13.54 -2.72
N GLY A 119 -17.29 13.59 -3.64
CA GLY A 119 -17.33 12.77 -4.85
C GLY A 119 -18.11 13.41 -5.99
N GLY A 120 -18.00 12.83 -7.19
CA GLY A 120 -18.73 13.28 -8.38
C GLY A 120 -18.21 14.56 -9.04
N PRO A 121 -18.75 14.92 -10.22
CA PRO A 121 -18.28 16.07 -11.00
C PRO A 121 -18.60 17.44 -10.37
N ALA A 122 -19.50 17.48 -9.38
CA ALA A 122 -19.91 18.70 -8.67
C ALA A 122 -19.37 18.82 -7.24
N ASN A 123 -18.42 17.96 -6.82
CA ASN A 123 -17.87 17.93 -5.47
C ASN A 123 -18.94 17.82 -4.37
N GLU A 124 -19.85 16.86 -4.52
CA GLU A 124 -20.92 16.62 -3.56
C GLU A 124 -20.42 15.75 -2.39
N LEU A 125 -20.96 15.98 -1.19
CA LEU A 125 -20.69 15.14 -0.02
C LEU A 125 -21.48 13.83 -0.15
N GLN A 126 -20.85 12.80 -0.68
CA GLN A 126 -21.51 11.52 -1.00
C GLN A 126 -20.89 10.32 -0.27
N ASN A 127 -19.62 10.41 0.13
CA ASN A 127 -18.89 9.25 0.65
C ASN A 127 -19.22 9.02 2.13
N THR A 128 -19.51 7.77 2.46
CA THR A 128 -19.87 7.34 3.81
C THR A 128 -18.64 7.23 4.72
N PRO A 129 -18.82 7.21 6.06
CA PRO A 129 -17.71 6.93 6.96
C PRO A 129 -17.21 5.49 6.81
N ILE A 130 -15.89 5.31 6.75
CA ILE A 130 -15.24 3.99 6.75
C ILE A 130 -14.91 3.61 8.20
N VAL A 131 -15.43 2.47 8.65
CA VAL A 131 -15.15 1.92 9.98
C VAL A 131 -14.00 0.92 9.89
N VAL A 132 -13.00 1.07 10.76
CA VAL A 132 -11.82 0.20 10.81
C VAL A 132 -11.67 -0.37 12.22
N GLU A 133 -11.59 -1.69 12.31
CA GLU A 133 -11.20 -2.40 13.53
C GLU A 133 -9.70 -2.72 13.45
N LEU A 134 -8.93 -2.30 14.46
CA LEU A 134 -7.48 -2.48 14.52
C LEU A 134 -7.09 -3.62 15.42
#